data_AF-A0A0R3HF81-F1
#
_entry.id   AF-A0A0R3HF81-F1
#
_cell.length_a   1.000
_cell.length_b   1.000
_cell.length_c   1.000
_cell.angle_alpha   90.00
_cell.angle_beta   90.00
_cell.angle_gamma   90.00
#
_symmetry.space_group_name_H-M   'P 1'
#
loop_
_entity.id
_entity.type
_entity.pdbx_description
1 polymer ?
#
loop_
_entity_poly.entity_id
_entity_poly.type
_entity_poly.pdbx_seq_one_letter_code
_entity_poly.pdbx_strand_id
1 'polypeptide(L)'
;MTKISIAWLRQCVAGLVVLLSLTVVLGIAYPAAVWLFGRIDSRSAEGSPLTDRNGCVVGSALIGVDPQASGSDPYFHTRASGDPAAGVPSNQGPNSEKLKTDIDTRRATIARRESVDPARIPADAVTGSGSSLDPDISPEYAALQIPRVAAATGVGTARLAELVQAHTSSRQWGILGEPRVNVPTLNVALGLTGPPCR
;
A
#
# COMPACT_ATOMS: atom_id res chain seq x y z
N MET A 1 50.01 -39.39 8.66
CA MET A 1 48.77 -38.64 8.32
C MET A 1 47.73 -38.75 9.45
N THR A 2 48.01 -38.30 10.68
CA THR A 2 47.24 -38.84 11.82
C THR A 2 46.73 -37.85 12.86
N LYS A 3 47.38 -36.71 13.13
CA LYS A 3 46.84 -35.72 14.10
C LYS A 3 46.13 -34.54 13.43
N ILE A 4 46.71 -34.02 12.35
CA ILE A 4 46.16 -32.89 11.58
C ILE A 4 44.83 -33.29 10.91
N SER A 5 44.75 -34.48 10.34
CA SER A 5 43.53 -35.00 9.69
C SER A 5 42.37 -35.25 10.67
N ILE A 6 42.66 -35.71 11.90
CA ILE A 6 41.64 -35.92 12.93
C ILE A 6 41.14 -34.58 13.50
N ALA A 7 42.04 -33.62 13.72
CA ALA A 7 41.66 -32.26 14.14
C ALA A 7 40.78 -31.58 13.09
N TRP A 8 41.13 -31.71 11.81
CA TRP A 8 40.35 -31.16 10.69
C TRP A 8 38.96 -31.82 10.59
N LEU A 9 38.86 -33.15 10.70
CA LEU A 9 37.58 -33.86 10.70
C LEU A 9 36.67 -33.41 11.85
N ARG A 10 37.22 -33.25 13.06
CA ARG A 10 36.48 -32.75 14.23
C ARG A 10 35.96 -31.33 14.02
N GLN A 11 36.76 -30.46 13.40
CA GLN A 11 36.35 -29.10 13.04
C GLN A 11 35.20 -29.11 12.02
N CYS A 12 35.26 -29.97 11.00
CA CYS A 12 34.19 -30.13 10.01
C CYS A 12 32.90 -30.64 10.64
N VAL A 13 32.97 -31.61 11.55
CA VAL A 13 31.80 -32.12 12.28
C VAL A 13 31.20 -31.04 13.19
N ALA A 14 32.02 -30.31 13.93
CA ALA A 14 31.55 -29.19 14.75
C ALA A 14 30.86 -28.11 13.89
N GLY A 15 31.45 -27.76 12.75
CA GLY A 15 30.86 -26.84 11.79
C GLY A 15 29.52 -27.34 11.23
N LEU A 16 29.44 -28.63 10.87
CA LEU A 16 28.19 -29.25 10.40
C LEU A 16 27.11 -29.25 11.48
N VAL A 17 27.46 -29.57 12.72
CA VAL A 17 26.52 -29.57 13.86
C VAL A 17 26.00 -28.16 14.11
N VAL A 18 26.87 -27.14 14.10
CA VAL A 18 26.44 -25.73 14.25
C VAL A 18 25.53 -25.33 13.09
N LEU A 19 25.89 -25.67 11.85
CA LEU A 19 25.07 -25.38 10.67
C LEU A 19 23.67 -26.01 10.78
N LEU A 20 23.59 -27.30 11.13
CA LEU A 20 22.32 -28.01 11.29
C LEU A 20 21.52 -27.45 12.46
N SER A 21 22.16 -27.16 13.58
CA SER A 21 21.51 -26.58 14.76
C SER A 21 20.92 -25.21 14.45
N LEU A 22 21.69 -24.32 13.81
CA LEU A 22 21.20 -23.00 13.41
C LEU A 22 20.13 -23.09 12.32
N THR A 23 20.22 -24.07 11.41
CA THR A 23 19.15 -24.33 10.43
C THR A 23 17.84 -24.73 11.11
N VAL A 24 17.90 -25.63 12.10
CA VAL A 24 16.70 -26.01 12.86
C VAL A 24 16.17 -24.84 13.67
N VAL A 25 17.04 -24.09 14.36
CA VAL A 25 16.62 -22.97 15.20
C VAL A 25 16.04 -21.82 14.38
N LEU A 26 16.76 -21.35 13.34
CA LEU A 26 16.38 -20.16 12.57
C LEU A 26 15.43 -20.48 11.41
N GLY A 27 15.50 -21.68 10.86
CA GLY A 27 14.67 -22.11 9.73
C GLY A 27 13.38 -22.83 10.12
N ILE A 28 13.28 -23.37 11.35
CA ILE A 28 12.09 -24.09 11.81
C ILE A 28 11.54 -23.47 13.09
N ALA A 29 12.31 -23.47 14.18
CA ALA A 29 11.80 -23.06 15.49
C ALA A 29 11.37 -21.59 15.50
N TYR A 30 12.18 -20.69 14.94
CA TYR A 30 11.88 -19.26 14.84
C TYR A 30 10.64 -18.95 13.98
N PRO A 31 10.54 -19.36 12.70
CA PRO A 31 9.35 -19.06 11.89
C PRO A 31 8.09 -19.73 12.45
N ALA A 32 8.18 -20.93 13.05
CA ALA A 32 7.05 -21.56 13.72
C ALA A 32 6.57 -20.74 14.92
N ALA A 33 7.50 -20.19 15.73
CA ALA A 33 7.15 -19.32 16.83
C ALA A 33 6.50 -18.02 16.34
N VAL A 34 7.08 -17.35 15.33
CA VAL A 34 6.51 -16.12 14.73
C VAL A 34 5.11 -16.38 14.17
N TRP A 35 4.93 -17.50 13.45
CA TRP A 35 3.63 -17.90 12.92
C TRP A 35 2.61 -18.12 14.04
N LEU A 36 2.99 -18.84 15.10
CA LEU A 36 2.12 -19.12 16.25
C LEU A 36 1.65 -17.83 16.93
N PHE A 37 2.57 -16.90 17.22
CA PHE A 37 2.20 -15.60 17.79
C PHE A 37 1.33 -14.77 16.83
N GLY A 38 1.60 -14.85 15.53
CA GLY A 38 0.77 -14.23 14.49
C GLY A 38 -0.63 -14.84 14.35
N ARG A 39 -0.99 -15.88 15.11
CA ARG A 39 -2.38 -16.39 15.18
C ARG A 39 -3.22 -15.72 16.28
N ILE A 40 -2.62 -14.94 17.18
CA ILE A 40 -3.36 -14.22 18.24
C ILE A 40 -4.25 -13.13 17.63
N ASP A 41 -3.68 -12.33 16.73
CA ASP A 41 -4.42 -11.50 15.78
C ASP A 41 -3.96 -11.87 14.37
N SER A 42 -4.76 -12.69 13.70
CA SER A 42 -4.45 -13.17 12.36
C SER A 42 -4.70 -12.11 11.29
N ARG A 43 -5.42 -11.01 11.57
CA ARG A 43 -5.83 -10.06 10.52
C ARG A 43 -4.62 -9.52 9.77
N SER A 44 -3.60 -9.04 10.48
CA SER A 44 -2.38 -8.52 9.85
C SER A 44 -1.53 -9.64 9.24
N ALA A 45 -1.52 -10.83 9.83
CA ALA A 45 -0.78 -11.97 9.30
C ALA A 45 -1.39 -12.53 8.00
N GLU A 46 -2.70 -12.39 7.81
CA GLU A 46 -3.42 -12.72 6.58
C GLU A 46 -3.49 -11.53 5.60
N GLY A 47 -2.62 -10.52 5.77
CA GLY A 47 -2.48 -9.42 4.82
C GLY A 47 -3.44 -8.25 5.01
N SER A 48 -4.08 -8.13 6.17
CA SER A 48 -5.05 -7.06 6.51
C SER A 48 -6.18 -6.94 5.49
N PRO A 49 -6.97 -8.01 5.27
CA PRO A 49 -8.03 -8.02 4.28
C PRO A 49 -9.11 -6.98 4.60
N LEU A 50 -9.62 -6.32 3.56
CA LEU A 50 -10.79 -5.47 3.62
C LEU A 50 -12.00 -6.26 3.13
N THR A 51 -13.09 -6.19 3.90
CA THR A 51 -14.34 -6.87 3.56
C THR A 51 -15.45 -5.88 3.25
N ASP A 52 -16.28 -6.22 2.25
CA ASP A 52 -17.50 -5.48 1.98
C ASP A 52 -18.59 -5.77 3.03
N ARG A 53 -19.79 -5.19 2.83
CA ARG A 53 -20.95 -5.41 3.71
C ARG A 53 -21.48 -6.85 3.67
N ASN A 54 -21.14 -7.62 2.65
CA ASN A 54 -21.55 -9.02 2.46
C ASN A 54 -20.49 -10.00 2.99
N GLY A 55 -19.38 -9.52 3.54
CA GLY A 55 -18.27 -10.33 4.04
C GLY A 55 -17.27 -10.78 2.96
N CYS A 56 -17.39 -10.27 1.74
CA CYS A 56 -16.51 -10.56 0.61
C CYS A 56 -15.17 -9.84 0.77
N VAL A 57 -14.05 -10.51 0.52
CA VAL A 57 -12.72 -9.87 0.53
C VAL A 57 -12.53 -9.08 -0.75
N VAL A 58 -12.44 -7.75 -0.63
CA VAL A 58 -12.40 -6.81 -1.77
C VAL A 58 -11.03 -6.14 -1.95
N GLY A 59 -10.08 -6.43 -1.06
CA GLY A 59 -8.72 -5.92 -1.14
C GLY A 59 -7.97 -6.05 0.18
N SER A 60 -6.91 -5.28 0.32
CA SER A 60 -6.10 -5.18 1.53
C SER A 60 -5.97 -3.71 1.94
N ALA A 61 -5.95 -3.45 3.25
CA ALA A 61 -5.67 -2.12 3.79
C ALA A 61 -4.23 -1.63 3.46
N LEU A 62 -3.34 -2.56 3.07
CA LEU A 62 -1.92 -2.31 2.85
C LEU A 62 -1.55 -2.12 1.37
N ILE A 63 -2.47 -2.39 0.45
CA ILE A 63 -2.19 -2.40 -1.00
C ILE A 63 -3.08 -1.38 -1.69
N GLY A 64 -2.44 -0.33 -2.23
CA GLY A 64 -3.09 0.64 -3.10
C GLY A 64 -3.18 0.13 -4.53
N VAL A 65 -4.40 -0.18 -4.98
CA VAL A 65 -4.72 -0.43 -6.39
C VAL A 65 -5.69 0.64 -6.85
N ASP A 66 -5.31 1.39 -7.88
CA ASP A 66 -6.15 2.46 -8.39
C ASP A 66 -7.43 1.89 -9.04
N PRO A 67 -8.63 2.20 -8.50
CA PRO A 67 -9.87 1.66 -9.03
C PRO A 67 -10.19 2.21 -10.42
N GLN A 68 -10.82 1.38 -11.24
CA GLN A 68 -11.27 1.76 -12.58
C GLN A 68 -12.79 1.97 -12.58
N ALA A 69 -13.23 3.20 -12.86
CA ALA A 69 -14.65 3.52 -12.99
C ALA A 69 -15.13 3.39 -14.45
N SER A 70 -16.35 2.89 -14.63
CA SER A 70 -17.06 2.91 -15.92
C SER A 70 -18.18 3.95 -15.85
N GLY A 71 -17.99 5.12 -16.46
CA GLY A 71 -18.98 6.20 -16.47
C GLY A 71 -18.73 7.27 -15.40
N SER A 72 -19.73 7.55 -14.55
CA SER A 72 -19.53 8.43 -13.39
C SER A 72 -18.57 7.77 -12.42
N ASP A 73 -17.60 8.53 -11.92
CA ASP A 73 -16.48 8.01 -11.16
C ASP A 73 -16.64 8.30 -9.66
N PRO A 74 -17.08 7.29 -8.86
CA PRO A 74 -17.35 7.48 -7.45
C PRO A 74 -16.11 7.32 -6.58
N TYR A 75 -14.99 6.82 -7.11
CA TYR A 75 -13.89 6.36 -6.28
C TYR A 75 -12.92 7.48 -5.90
N PHE A 76 -12.37 7.37 -4.70
CA PHE A 76 -11.09 8.02 -4.41
C PHE A 76 -9.98 7.23 -5.11
N HIS A 77 -9.09 7.95 -5.80
CA HIS A 77 -7.92 7.41 -6.47
C HIS A 77 -6.69 7.56 -5.61
N THR A 78 -5.84 6.54 -5.66
CA THR A 78 -4.49 6.60 -5.11
C THR A 78 -3.62 7.49 -5.98
N ARG A 79 -2.38 7.68 -5.56
CA ARG A 79 -1.31 8.07 -6.49
C ARG A 79 -1.10 6.98 -7.54
N ALA A 80 -0.29 7.28 -8.55
CA ALA A 80 -0.01 6.33 -9.63
C ALA A 80 0.53 4.99 -9.07
N SER A 81 -0.32 3.96 -9.12
CA SER A 81 -0.01 2.60 -8.69
C SER A 81 0.42 1.74 -9.88
N GLY A 82 1.29 0.76 -9.62
CA GLY A 82 1.73 -0.24 -10.59
C GLY A 82 0.90 -1.53 -10.50
N ASP A 83 1.35 -2.55 -11.23
CA ASP A 83 0.82 -3.92 -11.12
C ASP A 83 1.19 -4.52 -9.75
N PRO A 84 0.21 -4.95 -8.93
CA PRO A 84 0.46 -5.63 -7.65
C PRO A 84 1.35 -6.87 -7.74
N ALA A 85 1.33 -7.57 -8.87
CA ALA A 85 2.19 -8.74 -9.08
C ALA A 85 3.66 -8.36 -9.35
N ALA A 86 3.91 -7.15 -9.86
CA ALA A 86 5.25 -6.67 -10.16
C ALA A 86 5.86 -5.90 -8.98
N GLY A 87 5.11 -5.00 -8.34
CA GLY A 87 5.58 -4.20 -7.22
C GLY A 87 6.80 -3.32 -7.54
N VAL A 88 6.94 -2.85 -8.79
CA VAL A 88 8.15 -2.17 -9.27
C VAL A 88 7.93 -0.64 -9.35
N PRO A 89 8.76 0.17 -8.67
CA PRO A 89 8.73 1.62 -8.81
C PRO A 89 9.34 2.09 -10.15
N SER A 90 9.11 3.36 -10.50
CA SER A 90 9.59 3.93 -11.78
C SER A 90 11.11 4.07 -11.88
N ASN A 91 11.82 4.15 -10.74
CA ASN A 91 13.28 4.27 -10.63
C ASN A 91 13.90 5.36 -11.53
N GLN A 92 13.20 6.47 -11.73
CA GLN A 92 13.68 7.58 -12.54
C GLN A 92 14.50 8.57 -11.71
N GLY A 93 15.62 9.03 -12.27
CA GLY A 93 16.42 10.11 -11.68
C GLY A 93 15.77 11.49 -11.85
N PRO A 94 16.23 12.50 -11.08
CA PRO A 94 15.64 13.84 -11.08
C PRO A 94 15.76 14.58 -12.42
N ASN A 95 16.75 14.23 -13.26
CA ASN A 95 16.96 14.84 -14.59
C ASN A 95 16.31 14.03 -15.73
N SER A 96 15.41 13.09 -15.42
CA SER A 96 14.77 12.24 -16.42
C SER A 96 13.64 12.99 -17.14
N GLU A 97 13.76 13.14 -18.47
CA GLU A 97 12.67 13.68 -19.31
C GLU A 97 11.42 12.78 -19.28
N LYS A 98 11.62 11.46 -19.10
CA LYS A 98 10.51 10.53 -18.91
C LYS A 98 9.72 10.85 -17.64
N LEU A 99 10.40 11.08 -16.52
CA LEU A 99 9.75 11.43 -15.26
C LEU A 99 8.94 12.71 -15.40
N LYS A 100 9.52 13.74 -16.03
CA LYS A 100 8.85 15.00 -16.29
C LYS A 100 7.59 14.82 -17.14
N THR A 101 7.70 14.08 -18.25
CA THR A 101 6.57 13.78 -19.14
C THR A 101 5.47 13.00 -18.41
N ASP A 102 5.83 12.02 -17.60
CA ASP A 102 4.89 11.21 -16.82
C ASP A 102 4.15 12.09 -15.79
N ILE A 103 4.86 12.99 -15.10
CA ILE A 103 4.27 13.97 -14.16
C ILE A 103 3.30 14.90 -14.87
N ASP A 104 3.69 15.49 -16.01
CA ASP A 104 2.85 16.44 -16.74
C ASP A 104 1.58 15.75 -17.29
N THR A 105 1.72 14.53 -17.79
CA THR A 105 0.59 13.71 -18.26
C THR A 105 -0.38 13.39 -17.13
N ARG A 106 0.13 12.98 -15.97
CA ARG A 106 -0.69 12.71 -14.78
C ARG A 106 -1.38 13.96 -14.28
N ARG A 107 -0.65 15.07 -14.19
CA ARG A 107 -1.21 16.36 -13.76
C ARG A 107 -2.36 16.78 -14.68
N ALA A 108 -2.18 16.71 -15.99
CA ALA A 108 -3.24 17.03 -16.95
C ALA A 108 -4.44 16.09 -16.83
N THR A 109 -4.21 14.80 -16.56
CA THR A 109 -5.28 13.81 -16.38
C THR A 109 -6.09 14.07 -15.13
N ILE A 110 -5.42 14.30 -13.99
CA ILE A 110 -6.08 14.62 -12.72
C ILE A 110 -6.79 15.96 -12.81
N ALA A 111 -6.19 16.99 -13.43
CA ALA A 111 -6.82 18.30 -13.59
C ALA A 111 -8.14 18.21 -14.35
N ARG A 112 -8.18 17.41 -15.43
CA ARG A 112 -9.42 17.14 -16.18
C ARG A 112 -10.42 16.33 -15.36
N ARG A 113 -9.98 15.26 -14.69
CA ARG A 113 -10.86 14.38 -13.90
C ARG A 113 -11.54 15.14 -12.77
N GLU A 114 -10.79 15.96 -12.05
CA GLU A 114 -11.27 16.69 -10.87
C GLU A 114 -11.80 18.09 -11.20
N SER A 115 -11.71 18.52 -12.47
CA SER A 115 -12.11 19.86 -12.93
C SER A 115 -11.44 20.99 -12.13
N VAL A 116 -10.13 20.87 -11.91
CA VAL A 116 -9.33 21.85 -11.15
C VAL A 116 -8.18 22.42 -11.96
N ASP A 117 -7.71 23.60 -11.56
CA ASP A 117 -6.44 24.14 -12.03
C ASP A 117 -5.28 23.15 -11.76
N PRO A 118 -4.48 22.77 -12.79
CA PRO A 118 -3.28 21.95 -12.63
C PRO A 118 -2.33 22.40 -11.52
N ALA A 119 -2.26 23.71 -11.22
CA ALA A 119 -1.41 24.26 -10.18
C ALA A 119 -1.84 23.88 -8.75
N ARG A 120 -3.10 23.45 -8.56
CA ARG A 120 -3.62 23.00 -7.26
C ARG A 120 -3.36 21.52 -6.98
N ILE A 121 -2.81 20.78 -7.96
CA ILE A 121 -2.57 19.35 -7.82
C ILE A 121 -1.31 19.13 -6.97
N PRO A 122 -1.41 18.47 -5.82
CA PRO A 122 -0.27 18.24 -4.94
C PRO A 122 0.73 17.26 -5.57
N ALA A 123 1.97 17.30 -5.07
CA ALA A 123 3.08 16.55 -5.66
C ALA A 123 2.93 15.03 -5.51
N ASP A 124 2.32 14.56 -4.42
CA ASP A 124 2.07 13.14 -4.14
C ASP A 124 1.16 12.50 -5.21
N ALA A 125 0.18 13.25 -5.72
CA ALA A 125 -0.78 12.80 -6.71
C ALA A 125 -0.12 12.47 -8.07
N VAL A 126 0.95 13.21 -8.43
CA VAL A 126 1.61 13.09 -9.74
C VAL A 126 2.89 12.24 -9.69
N THR A 127 3.48 12.09 -8.51
CA THR A 127 4.68 11.27 -8.30
C THR A 127 4.32 9.83 -7.98
N GLY A 128 5.05 8.87 -8.57
CA GLY A 128 4.90 7.46 -8.21
C GLY A 128 5.47 7.17 -6.82
N SER A 129 4.99 6.10 -6.18
CA SER A 129 5.53 5.65 -4.90
C SER A 129 6.74 4.70 -5.07
N GLY A 130 7.53 4.55 -4.01
CA GLY A 130 8.66 3.62 -3.98
C GLY A 130 8.25 2.14 -3.98
N SER A 131 7.03 1.83 -3.54
CA SER A 131 6.47 0.47 -3.58
C SER A 131 5.64 0.18 -4.83
N SER A 132 5.25 1.22 -5.57
CA SER A 132 4.17 1.21 -6.58
C SER A 132 2.79 0.78 -6.08
N LEU A 133 2.63 0.45 -4.79
CA LEU A 133 1.39 -0.11 -4.20
C LEU A 133 0.96 0.67 -2.96
N ASP A 134 1.26 1.96 -2.94
CA ASP A 134 1.02 2.84 -1.80
C ASP A 134 -0.49 3.07 -1.62
N PRO A 135 -1.10 2.61 -0.52
CA PRO A 135 -2.52 2.81 -0.26
C PRO A 135 -2.82 4.24 0.20
N ASP A 136 -1.79 5.01 0.53
CA ASP A 136 -1.90 6.27 1.23
C ASP A 136 -1.71 7.46 0.27
N ILE A 137 -2.52 8.50 0.47
CA ILE A 137 -2.39 9.81 -0.21
C ILE A 137 -2.40 10.95 0.81
N SER A 138 -1.96 12.14 0.41
CA SER A 138 -2.09 13.33 1.24
C SER A 138 -3.57 13.69 1.49
N PRO A 139 -3.91 14.28 2.64
CA PRO A 139 -5.23 14.84 2.89
C PRO A 139 -5.62 15.91 1.85
N GLU A 140 -4.63 16.63 1.31
CA GLU A 140 -4.83 17.64 0.27
C GLU A 140 -5.31 17.00 -1.03
N TYR A 141 -4.71 15.88 -1.44
CA TYR A 141 -5.15 15.17 -2.63
C TYR A 141 -6.52 14.50 -2.42
N ALA A 142 -6.77 13.94 -1.23
CA ALA A 142 -8.10 13.39 -0.90
C ALA A 142 -9.19 14.49 -0.96
N ALA A 143 -8.92 15.66 -0.39
CA ALA A 143 -9.86 16.78 -0.39
C ALA A 143 -10.16 17.29 -1.81
N LEU A 144 -9.17 17.28 -2.69
CA LEU A 144 -9.31 17.70 -4.09
C LEU A 144 -10.33 16.82 -4.86
N GLN A 145 -10.48 15.55 -4.47
CA GLN A 145 -11.38 14.59 -5.13
C GLN A 145 -12.82 14.63 -4.62
N ILE A 146 -13.08 15.27 -3.48
CA ILE A 146 -14.41 15.31 -2.82
C ILE A 146 -15.53 15.79 -3.76
N PRO A 147 -15.39 16.87 -4.55
CA PRO A 147 -16.48 17.37 -5.39
C PRO A 147 -16.95 16.35 -6.44
N ARG A 148 -16.01 15.65 -7.08
CA ARG A 148 -16.30 14.61 -8.07
C ARG A 148 -17.01 13.43 -7.41
N VAL A 149 -16.46 12.93 -6.30
CA VAL A 149 -17.04 11.80 -5.56
C VAL A 149 -18.43 12.13 -5.04
N ALA A 150 -18.65 13.36 -4.54
CA ALA A 150 -19.98 13.83 -4.12
C ALA A 150 -20.99 13.79 -5.26
N ALA A 151 -20.61 14.28 -6.45
CA ALA A 151 -21.46 14.29 -7.62
C ALA A 151 -21.81 12.87 -8.12
N ALA A 152 -20.85 11.94 -8.03
CA ALA A 152 -21.04 10.56 -8.49
C ALA A 152 -21.84 9.70 -7.49
N THR A 153 -21.68 9.92 -6.18
CA THR A 153 -22.29 9.09 -5.13
C THR A 153 -23.57 9.69 -4.54
N GLY A 154 -23.80 10.99 -4.72
CA GLY A 154 -24.87 11.73 -4.05
C GLY A 154 -24.60 12.01 -2.56
N VAL A 155 -23.42 11.63 -2.03
CA VAL A 155 -23.02 11.90 -0.65
C VAL A 155 -22.61 13.38 -0.52
N GLY A 156 -23.11 14.07 0.50
CA GLY A 156 -22.78 15.47 0.74
C GLY A 156 -21.28 15.70 0.99
N THR A 157 -20.74 16.81 0.48
CA THR A 157 -19.31 17.15 0.59
C THR A 157 -18.80 17.23 2.03
N ALA A 158 -19.63 17.75 2.95
CA ALA A 158 -19.30 17.78 4.38
C ALA A 158 -19.12 16.37 4.96
N ARG A 159 -19.99 15.43 4.58
CA ARG A 159 -19.90 14.04 5.01
C ARG A 159 -18.67 13.33 4.44
N LEU A 160 -18.32 13.61 3.19
CA LEU A 160 -17.09 13.10 2.59
C LEU A 160 -15.84 13.66 3.28
N ALA A 161 -15.83 14.95 3.64
CA ALA A 161 -14.72 15.55 4.38
C ALA A 161 -14.54 14.90 5.77
N GLU A 162 -15.64 14.64 6.49
CA GLU A 162 -15.60 13.88 7.75
C GLU A 162 -15.05 12.46 7.55
N LEU A 163 -15.46 11.77 6.48
CA LEU A 163 -14.97 10.43 6.18
C LEU A 163 -13.47 10.41 5.85
N VAL A 164 -13.00 11.38 5.07
CA VAL A 164 -11.57 11.59 4.79
C VAL A 164 -10.81 11.80 6.09
N GLN A 165 -11.32 12.68 6.98
CA GLN A 165 -10.69 12.95 8.26
C GLN A 165 -10.66 11.70 9.16
N ALA A 166 -11.74 10.92 9.20
CA ALA A 166 -11.81 9.68 9.97
C ALA A 166 -10.83 8.60 9.49
N HIS A 167 -10.45 8.63 8.21
CA HIS A 167 -9.45 7.73 7.62
C HIS A 167 -8.07 8.39 7.46
N THR A 168 -7.87 9.58 8.05
CA THR A 168 -6.58 10.26 8.07
C THR A 168 -5.78 9.81 9.29
N SER A 169 -4.65 9.14 9.04
CA SER A 169 -3.65 8.89 10.08
C SER A 169 -2.74 10.10 10.22
N SER A 170 -2.53 10.55 11.45
CA SER A 170 -1.58 11.63 11.76
C SER A 170 -0.14 11.10 11.84
N ARG A 171 0.82 12.00 12.07
CA ARG A 171 2.23 11.63 12.25
C ARG A 171 2.39 10.70 13.45
N GLN A 172 3.20 9.66 13.29
CA GLN A 172 3.51 8.77 14.41
C GLN A 172 4.29 9.55 15.46
N TRP A 173 3.78 9.53 16.70
CA TRP A 173 4.29 10.33 17.83
C TRP A 173 4.40 11.85 17.53
N GLY A 174 3.64 12.35 16.55
CA GLY A 174 3.65 13.77 16.16
C GLY A 174 4.83 14.20 15.28
N ILE A 175 5.88 13.38 15.13
CA ILE A 175 7.12 13.77 14.42
C ILE A 175 7.52 12.84 13.27
N LEU A 176 7.05 11.58 13.25
CA LEU A 176 7.45 10.63 12.21
C LEU A 176 6.41 10.55 11.09
N GLY A 177 6.89 10.75 9.87
CA GLY A 177 6.10 10.66 8.66
C GLY A 177 5.20 11.87 8.42
N GLU A 178 4.20 11.67 7.58
CA GLU A 178 3.26 12.70 7.13
C GLU A 178 1.82 12.27 7.40
N PRO A 179 0.88 13.22 7.58
CA PRO A 179 -0.54 12.94 7.59
C PRO A 179 -0.95 12.26 6.29
N ARG A 180 -1.74 11.20 6.37
CA ARG A 180 -2.06 10.38 5.20
C ARG A 180 -3.43 9.73 5.29
N VAL A 181 -4.08 9.60 4.15
CA VAL A 181 -5.43 9.05 3.98
C VAL A 181 -5.32 7.71 3.28
N ASN A 182 -5.83 6.66 3.91
CA ASN A 182 -5.81 5.32 3.33
C ASN A 182 -7.00 5.16 2.35
N VAL A 183 -6.71 5.11 1.05
CA VAL A 183 -7.72 5.10 -0.01
C VAL A 183 -8.56 3.81 -0.03
N PRO A 184 -7.97 2.59 0.08
CA PRO A 184 -8.75 1.36 0.09
C PRO A 184 -9.78 1.32 1.22
N THR A 185 -9.39 1.68 2.44
CA THR A 185 -10.32 1.71 3.58
C THR A 185 -11.40 2.78 3.42
N LEU A 186 -11.05 3.96 2.90
CA LEU A 186 -12.00 5.05 2.63
C LEU A 186 -13.07 4.64 1.60
N ASN A 187 -12.65 4.03 0.49
CA ASN A 187 -13.58 3.55 -0.54
C ASN A 187 -14.50 2.44 0.01
N VAL A 188 -13.97 1.49 0.78
CA VAL A 188 -14.78 0.45 1.43
C VAL A 188 -15.78 1.05 2.41
N ALA A 189 -15.40 2.07 3.19
CA ALA A 189 -16.31 2.77 4.10
C ALA A 189 -17.47 3.46 3.37
N LEU A 190 -17.24 3.91 2.14
CA LEU A 190 -18.28 4.45 1.25
C LEU A 190 -19.15 3.37 0.59
N GLY A 191 -18.83 2.09 0.78
CA GLY A 191 -19.47 0.98 0.07
C GLY A 191 -19.04 0.87 -1.38
N LEU A 192 -17.95 1.54 -1.76
CA LEU A 192 -17.36 1.50 -3.09
C LEU A 192 -16.39 0.34 -3.15
N THR A 193 -16.92 -0.83 -3.46
CA THR A 193 -16.14 -2.05 -3.59
C THR A 193 -16.16 -2.53 -5.04
N GLY A 194 -15.10 -3.23 -5.46
CA GLY A 194 -15.08 -3.95 -6.73
C GLY A 194 -16.25 -4.94 -6.84
N PRO A 195 -16.42 -5.60 -8.02
CA PRO A 195 -17.52 -6.53 -8.23
C PRO A 195 -17.59 -7.58 -7.10
N PRO A 196 -18.81 -7.95 -6.66
CA PRO A 196 -18.99 -8.87 -5.53
C PRO A 196 -18.28 -10.19 -5.80
N CYS A 197 -17.79 -10.86 -4.75
CA CYS A 197 -17.28 -12.22 -4.88
C CYS A 197 -18.38 -13.09 -5.52
N ARG A 198 -18.02 -13.80 -6.60
CA ARG A 198 -18.86 -14.86 -7.16
C ARG A 198 -18.71 -16.13 -6.34
#